data_AF-A0A537JDA9-F1
#
_entry.id   AF-A0A537JDA9-F1
#
_cell.length_a   1.000
_cell.length_b   1.000
_cell.length_c   1.000
_cell.angle_alpha   90.00
_cell.angle_beta   90.00
_cell.angle_gamma   90.00
#
_symmetry.space_group_name_H-M   'P 1'
#
loop_
_entity.id
_entity.type
_entity.pdbx_description
1 polymer ?
#
loop_
_entity_poly.entity_id
_entity_poly.type
_entity_poly.pdbx_seq_one_letter_code
_entity_poly.pdbx_strand_id
1 'polypeptide(L)'
;MVTNIVDAIQQKLGYPPLKKVDPNTQEIKDARKMSPGEKLPQAAIPAVLAAAIKYSDSKDGISLLTEDHNKNWLTTIYCGKENDAVKKVADYSGVSTDEARKHMESISMETVEIVKEFVKTPDAEKLRSFMNSQRHSILSHLPAAMKMGDVLNEETFDDRTNKMEGPVSSFLHRIEDII
;
A
#
# COMPACT_ATOMS: atom_id res chain seq x y z
N MET A 1 -19.34 -1.03 -0.32
CA MET A 1 -18.93 -2.05 0.67
C MET A 1 -18.50 -3.27 -0.10
N VAL A 2 -17.29 -3.81 -0.03
CA VAL A 2 -16.07 -3.51 0.75
C VAL A 2 -15.25 -2.44 0.03
N THR A 3 -14.91 -1.33 0.67
CA THR A 3 -14.15 -0.24 0.02
C THR A 3 -12.69 -0.39 0.41
N ASN A 4 -12.03 -1.38 -0.18
CA ASN A 4 -10.59 -1.52 -0.10
C ASN A 4 -9.94 -0.23 -0.61
N ILE A 5 -9.03 0.36 0.15
CA ILE A 5 -8.40 1.64 -0.20
C ILE A 5 -7.60 1.56 -1.52
N VAL A 6 -7.07 0.38 -1.86
CA VAL A 6 -6.40 0.14 -3.14
C VAL A 6 -7.40 0.34 -4.29
N ASP A 7 -8.56 -0.33 -4.23
CA ASP A 7 -9.60 -0.25 -5.27
C ASP A 7 -10.17 1.18 -5.38
N ALA A 8 -10.33 1.87 -4.25
CA ALA A 8 -10.81 3.25 -4.23
C ALA A 8 -9.86 4.22 -4.94
N ILE A 9 -8.55 4.11 -4.69
CA ILE A 9 -7.54 4.92 -5.38
C ILE A 9 -7.51 4.62 -6.88
N GLN A 10 -7.60 3.34 -7.25
CA GLN A 10 -7.62 2.96 -8.66
C GLN A 10 -8.83 3.53 -9.40
N GLN A 11 -10.02 3.48 -8.78
CA GLN A 11 -11.23 4.04 -9.36
C GLN A 11 -11.17 5.57 -9.49
N LYS A 12 -10.74 6.27 -8.44
CA LYS A 12 -10.70 7.73 -8.44
C LYS A 12 -9.63 8.31 -9.36
N LEU A 13 -8.48 7.65 -9.50
CA LEU A 13 -7.38 8.10 -10.35
C LEU A 13 -7.34 7.43 -11.74
N GLY A 14 -8.29 6.53 -12.04
CA GLY A 14 -8.40 5.87 -13.34
C GLY A 14 -7.29 4.85 -13.63
N TYR A 15 -6.72 4.22 -12.60
CA TYR A 15 -5.67 3.22 -12.76
C TYR A 15 -6.22 1.81 -13.06
N PRO A 16 -5.47 1.00 -13.82
CA PRO A 16 -5.85 -0.39 -14.07
C PRO A 16 -5.82 -1.23 -12.78
N PRO A 17 -6.56 -2.36 -12.74
CA PRO A 17 -6.49 -3.36 -11.69
C PRO A 17 -5.05 -3.80 -11.36
N LEU A 18 -4.66 -3.74 -10.08
CA LEU A 18 -3.38 -4.24 -9.62
C LEU A 18 -3.39 -5.78 -9.59
N LYS A 19 -2.23 -6.35 -9.85
CA LYS A 19 -2.00 -7.79 -9.72
C LYS A 19 -1.45 -8.07 -8.32
N LYS A 20 -1.89 -9.17 -7.72
CA LYS A 20 -1.31 -9.67 -6.48
C LYS A 20 0.09 -10.24 -6.74
N VAL A 21 0.95 -10.11 -5.74
CA VAL A 21 2.26 -10.74 -5.66
C VAL A 21 2.08 -12.25 -5.50
N ASP A 22 2.84 -13.03 -6.25
CA ASP A 22 2.87 -14.48 -6.07
C ASP A 22 3.62 -14.80 -4.76
N PRO A 23 3.02 -15.51 -3.81
CA PRO A 23 3.63 -15.77 -2.50
C PRO A 23 4.87 -16.68 -2.58
N ASN A 24 5.05 -17.41 -3.68
CA ASN A 24 6.20 -18.29 -3.90
C ASN A 24 7.38 -17.52 -4.46
N THR A 25 7.16 -16.62 -5.41
CA THR A 25 8.22 -15.86 -6.08
C THR A 25 8.45 -14.47 -5.50
N GLN A 26 7.50 -13.97 -4.70
CA GLN A 26 7.41 -12.59 -4.21
C GLN A 26 7.40 -11.51 -5.31
N GLU A 27 7.10 -11.93 -6.54
CA GLU A 27 7.03 -11.07 -7.71
C GLU A 27 5.60 -11.02 -8.26
N ILE A 28 5.32 -9.95 -9.01
CA ILE A 28 4.09 -9.89 -9.78
C ILE A 28 4.20 -10.90 -10.94
N LYS A 29 3.19 -11.77 -11.07
CA LYS A 29 3.15 -12.73 -12.18
C LYS A 29 3.16 -11.96 -13.50
N ASP A 30 4.08 -12.32 -14.39
CA ASP A 30 4.33 -11.62 -15.66
C ASP A 30 4.77 -10.15 -15.53
N ALA A 31 5.41 -9.74 -14.42
CA ALA A 31 5.95 -8.38 -14.24
C ALA A 31 6.78 -7.91 -15.45
N ARG A 32 7.54 -8.81 -16.08
CA ARG A 32 8.35 -8.52 -17.28
C ARG A 32 7.54 -8.15 -18.52
N LYS A 33 6.28 -8.58 -18.61
CA LYS A 33 5.37 -8.32 -19.73
C LYS A 33 4.52 -7.06 -19.53
N MET A 34 4.49 -6.51 -18.31
CA MET A 34 3.76 -5.28 -18.01
C MET A 34 4.44 -4.09 -18.67
N SER A 35 3.62 -3.24 -19.29
CA SER A 35 4.05 -1.94 -19.79
C SER A 35 4.41 -0.99 -18.62
N PRO A 36 5.19 0.07 -18.86
CA PRO A 36 5.47 1.08 -17.83
C PRO A 36 4.18 1.67 -17.22
N GLY A 37 3.15 1.89 -18.02
CA GLY A 37 1.84 2.40 -17.56
C GLY A 37 1.07 1.44 -16.65
N GLU A 38 1.35 0.13 -16.71
CA GLU A 38 0.81 -0.85 -15.75
C GLU A 38 1.70 -0.99 -14.52
N LYS A 39 3.03 -0.92 -14.69
CA LYS A 39 3.98 -1.08 -13.58
C LYS A 39 3.99 0.12 -12.64
N LEU A 40 3.78 1.32 -13.16
CA LEU A 40 3.78 2.54 -12.36
C LEU A 40 2.70 2.51 -11.26
N PRO A 41 1.40 2.34 -11.54
CA PRO A 41 0.39 2.22 -10.49
C PRO A 41 0.61 0.98 -9.62
N GLN A 42 1.07 -0.14 -10.19
CA GLN A 42 1.43 -1.35 -9.43
C GLN A 42 2.48 -1.12 -8.36
N ALA A 43 3.45 -0.24 -8.62
CA ALA A 43 4.48 0.13 -7.65
C ALA A 43 4.04 1.26 -6.73
N ALA A 44 3.50 2.34 -7.31
CA ALA A 44 3.24 3.58 -6.61
C ALA A 44 2.12 3.47 -5.56
N ILE A 45 1.01 2.80 -5.90
CA ILE A 45 -0.15 2.68 -5.00
C ILE A 45 0.21 1.94 -3.71
N PRO A 46 0.69 0.68 -3.75
CA PRO A 46 1.02 -0.03 -2.52
C PRO A 46 2.20 0.59 -1.77
N ALA A 47 3.15 1.25 -2.45
CA ALA A 47 4.24 1.97 -1.79
C ALA A 47 3.73 3.13 -0.92
N VAL A 48 2.93 4.01 -1.50
CA VAL A 48 2.34 5.16 -0.78
C VAL A 48 1.45 4.69 0.37
N LEU A 49 0.62 3.68 0.12
CA LEU A 49 -0.26 3.12 1.14
C LEU A 49 0.50 2.43 2.28
N ALA A 50 1.60 1.73 1.99
CA ALA A 50 2.47 1.16 3.02
C ALA A 50 3.08 2.26 3.91
N ALA A 51 3.57 3.35 3.31
CA ALA A 51 4.03 4.51 4.06
C ALA A 51 2.91 5.12 4.92
N ALA A 52 1.70 5.21 4.40
CA ALA A 52 0.54 5.72 5.13
C ALA A 52 0.17 4.84 6.34
N ILE A 53 0.25 3.50 6.22
CA ILE A 53 0.08 2.59 7.37
C ILE A 53 1.08 2.95 8.46
N LYS A 54 2.38 2.99 8.12
CA LYS A 54 3.44 3.29 9.08
C LYS A 54 3.23 4.67 9.72
N TYR A 55 2.89 5.68 8.92
CA TYR A 55 2.64 7.03 9.41
C TYR A 55 1.44 7.06 10.36
N SER A 56 0.36 6.31 10.08
CA SER A 56 -0.83 6.23 10.93
C SER A 56 -0.55 5.60 12.30
N ASP A 57 0.39 4.65 12.38
CA ASP A 57 0.84 4.02 13.62
C ASP A 57 1.74 4.95 14.46
N SER A 58 2.26 6.03 13.88
CA SER A 58 3.11 7.01 14.57
C SER A 58 2.30 7.94 15.50
N LYS A 59 2.99 8.79 16.25
CA LYS A 59 2.37 9.85 17.09
C LYS A 59 1.74 10.96 16.23
N ASP A 60 2.29 11.20 15.05
CA ASP A 60 1.86 12.26 14.13
C ASP A 60 0.81 11.78 13.13
N GLY A 61 0.41 10.50 13.21
CA GLY A 61 -0.55 9.88 12.30
C GLY A 61 -1.89 10.62 12.23
N ILE A 62 -2.33 11.20 13.35
CA ILE A 62 -3.59 11.96 13.44
C ILE A 62 -3.63 13.15 12.48
N SER A 63 -2.47 13.68 12.08
CA SER A 63 -2.37 14.74 11.08
C SER A 63 -3.08 14.40 9.78
N LEU A 64 -3.13 13.11 9.38
CA LEU A 64 -3.90 12.67 8.20
C LEU A 64 -5.37 13.10 8.26
N LEU A 65 -5.94 13.25 9.45
CA LEU A 65 -7.34 13.62 9.66
C LEU A 65 -7.53 15.11 9.95
N THR A 66 -6.50 15.80 10.43
CA THR A 66 -6.64 17.17 10.97
C THR A 66 -6.00 18.25 10.10
N GLU A 67 -5.03 17.91 9.25
CA GLU A 67 -4.31 18.90 8.45
C GLU A 67 -4.90 19.09 7.06
N ASP A 68 -4.65 20.26 6.47
CA ASP A 68 -5.23 20.71 5.22
C ASP A 68 -4.75 19.95 3.98
N HIS A 69 -5.58 20.02 2.93
CA HIS A 69 -5.36 19.38 1.64
C HIS A 69 -4.13 19.89 0.88
N ASN A 70 -3.65 21.10 1.18
CA ASN A 70 -2.50 21.73 0.51
C ASN A 70 -1.13 21.25 1.04
N LYS A 71 -1.10 20.32 2.00
CA LYS A 71 0.14 19.74 2.52
C LYS A 71 0.79 18.84 1.46
N ASN A 72 2.13 18.84 1.40
CA ASN A 72 2.86 17.81 0.65
C ASN A 72 2.75 16.47 1.40
N TRP A 73 1.68 15.74 1.12
CA TRP A 73 1.37 14.48 1.80
C TRP A 73 2.42 13.42 1.55
N LEU A 74 2.97 13.35 0.34
CA LEU A 74 4.03 12.40 0.01
C LEU A 74 5.26 12.57 0.93
N THR A 75 5.75 13.80 1.07
CA THR A 75 6.89 14.09 1.96
C THR A 75 6.54 13.80 3.42
N THR A 76 5.30 14.11 3.82
CA THR A 76 4.81 13.94 5.18
C THR A 76 4.77 12.47 5.60
N ILE A 77 4.11 11.60 4.81
CA ILE A 77 3.94 10.19 5.15
C ILE A 77 5.25 9.40 5.08
N TYR A 78 6.20 9.83 4.24
CA TYR A 78 7.54 9.24 4.17
C TYR A 78 8.53 9.86 5.17
N CYS A 79 8.13 10.84 5.97
CA CYS A 79 8.98 11.52 6.94
C CYS A 79 10.32 12.01 6.33
N GLY A 80 10.27 12.60 5.12
CA GLY A 80 11.45 13.13 4.42
C GLY A 80 12.25 12.10 3.60
N LYS A 81 11.77 10.85 3.49
CA LYS A 81 12.39 9.79 2.67
C LYS A 81 11.73 9.59 1.30
N GLU A 82 10.89 10.52 0.86
CA GLU A 82 10.12 10.38 -0.38
C GLU A 82 11.00 10.25 -1.62
N ASN A 83 12.18 10.88 -1.64
CA ASN A 83 13.11 10.80 -2.77
C ASN A 83 13.57 9.36 -3.04
N ASP A 84 13.88 8.60 -1.99
CA ASP A 84 14.28 7.20 -2.11
C ASP A 84 13.12 6.35 -2.62
N ALA A 85 11.92 6.56 -2.07
CA ALA A 85 10.71 5.86 -2.50
C ALA A 85 10.36 6.13 -3.97
N VAL A 86 10.39 7.40 -4.38
CA VAL A 86 10.18 7.81 -5.78
C VAL A 86 11.18 7.15 -6.70
N LYS A 87 12.47 7.12 -6.30
CA LYS A 87 13.50 6.45 -7.10
C LYS A 87 13.21 4.95 -7.25
N LYS A 88 12.83 4.25 -6.17
CA LYS A 88 12.48 2.81 -6.22
C LYS A 88 11.29 2.55 -7.15
N VAL A 89 10.26 3.40 -7.10
CA VAL A 89 9.08 3.29 -7.97
C VAL A 89 9.44 3.56 -9.42
N ALA A 90 10.24 4.59 -9.69
CA ALA A 90 10.74 4.91 -11.04
C ALA A 90 11.56 3.77 -11.62
N ASP A 91 12.53 3.26 -10.86
CA ASP A 91 13.41 2.15 -11.26
C ASP A 91 12.59 0.88 -11.57
N TYR A 92 11.59 0.55 -10.74
CA TYR A 92 10.75 -0.64 -10.95
C TYR A 92 9.85 -0.50 -12.20
N SER A 93 9.25 0.68 -12.38
CA SER A 93 8.28 0.92 -13.45
C SER A 93 8.91 1.26 -14.81
N GLY A 94 10.17 1.68 -14.81
CA GLY A 94 10.88 2.10 -16.02
C GLY A 94 10.45 3.47 -16.53
N VAL A 95 9.92 4.33 -15.64
CA VAL A 95 9.53 5.72 -15.94
C VAL A 95 10.52 6.71 -15.33
N SER A 96 10.37 8.00 -15.65
CA SER A 96 11.20 9.04 -15.04
C SER A 96 10.86 9.25 -13.56
N THR A 97 11.83 9.74 -12.76
CA THR A 97 11.58 10.10 -11.36
C THR A 97 10.50 11.18 -11.20
N ASP A 98 10.41 12.11 -12.15
CA ASP A 98 9.42 13.18 -12.13
C ASP A 98 8.01 12.64 -12.38
N GLU A 99 7.88 11.69 -13.31
CA GLU A 99 6.61 11.01 -13.58
C GLU A 99 6.18 10.16 -12.38
N ALA A 100 7.10 9.36 -11.82
CA ALA A 100 6.84 8.58 -10.62
C ALA A 100 6.40 9.48 -9.44
N ARG A 101 7.10 10.61 -9.23
CA ARG A 101 6.75 11.59 -8.19
C ARG A 101 5.34 12.12 -8.37
N LYS A 102 4.99 12.61 -9.56
CA LYS A 102 3.65 13.18 -9.83
C LYS A 102 2.54 12.19 -9.47
N HIS A 103 2.71 10.92 -9.88
CA HIS A 103 1.75 9.87 -9.55
C HIS A 103 1.71 9.60 -8.04
N MET A 104 2.85 9.47 -7.38
CA MET A 104 2.91 9.24 -5.93
C MET A 104 2.31 10.40 -5.12
N GLU A 105 2.48 11.65 -5.57
CA GLU A 105 1.87 12.83 -4.97
C GLU A 105 0.35 12.79 -5.09
N SER A 106 -0.19 12.53 -6.29
CA SER A 106 -1.63 12.36 -6.50
C SER A 106 -2.22 11.22 -5.65
N ILE A 107 -1.53 10.07 -5.60
CA ILE A 107 -1.94 8.93 -4.77
C ILE A 107 -1.93 9.30 -3.28
N SER A 108 -0.91 10.03 -2.82
CA SER A 108 -0.82 10.44 -1.40
C SER A 108 -1.94 11.38 -0.98
N MET A 109 -2.30 12.31 -1.87
CA MET A 109 -3.42 13.22 -1.65
C MET A 109 -4.74 12.46 -1.60
N GLU A 110 -5.00 11.58 -2.58
CA GLU A 110 -6.24 10.80 -2.61
C GLU A 110 -6.34 9.81 -1.43
N THR A 111 -5.21 9.26 -0.99
CA THR A 111 -5.16 8.42 0.22
C THR A 111 -5.70 9.17 1.43
N VAL A 112 -5.30 10.43 1.60
CA VAL A 112 -5.76 11.27 2.71
C VAL A 112 -7.24 11.59 2.61
N GLU A 113 -7.73 11.90 1.41
CA GLU A 113 -9.17 12.14 1.18
C GLU A 113 -10.00 10.91 1.58
N ILE A 114 -9.62 9.73 1.10
CA ILE A 114 -10.34 8.48 1.40
C ILE A 114 -10.32 8.19 2.90
N VAL A 115 -9.16 8.37 3.56
CA VAL A 115 -9.02 8.17 5.01
C VAL A 115 -9.92 9.14 5.79
N LYS A 116 -9.98 10.42 5.40
CA LYS A 116 -10.86 11.42 6.02
C LYS A 116 -12.34 11.08 5.82
N GLU A 117 -12.73 10.68 4.61
CA GLU A 117 -14.09 10.25 4.28
C GLU A 117 -14.53 9.04 5.14
N PHE A 118 -13.61 8.13 5.43
CA PHE A 118 -13.90 6.90 6.17
C PHE A 118 -13.97 7.11 7.68
N VAL A 119 -13.00 7.82 8.25
CA VAL A 119 -12.91 8.01 9.71
C VAL A 119 -13.87 9.12 10.20
N LYS A 120 -14.17 10.11 9.34
CA LYS A 120 -15.09 11.26 9.52
C LYS A 120 -14.80 12.21 10.68
N THR A 121 -14.39 11.70 11.83
CA THR A 121 -14.05 12.46 13.04
C THR A 121 -12.63 12.10 13.45
N PRO A 122 -11.74 13.09 13.65
CA PRO A 122 -10.36 12.83 14.04
C PRO A 122 -10.26 11.95 15.28
N ASP A 123 -9.79 10.72 15.08
CA ASP A 123 -9.64 9.71 16.11
C ASP A 123 -8.47 8.80 15.72
N ALA A 124 -7.41 8.82 16.53
CA ALA A 124 -6.18 8.10 16.24
C ALA A 124 -6.36 6.58 16.29
N GLU A 125 -7.24 6.08 17.15
CA GLU A 125 -7.50 4.65 17.28
C GLU A 125 -8.29 4.15 16.07
N LYS A 126 -9.32 4.88 15.64
CA LYS A 126 -10.09 4.55 14.42
C LYS A 126 -9.22 4.63 13.17
N LEU A 127 -8.35 5.63 13.08
CA LEU A 127 -7.38 5.76 11.99
C LEU A 127 -6.49 4.52 11.89
N ARG A 128 -5.85 4.14 13.01
CA ARG A 128 -4.97 2.96 13.06
C ARG A 128 -5.73 1.68 12.76
N SER A 129 -6.92 1.52 13.32
CA SER A 129 -7.78 0.35 13.08
C SER A 129 -8.13 0.24 11.60
N PHE A 130 -8.52 1.35 10.97
CA PHE A 130 -8.80 1.40 9.53
C PHE A 130 -7.57 1.03 8.72
N MET A 131 -6.44 1.72 8.90
CA MET A 131 -5.23 1.46 8.10
C MET A 131 -4.69 0.04 8.30
N ASN A 132 -4.73 -0.48 9.53
CA ASN A 132 -4.32 -1.87 9.80
C ASN A 132 -5.26 -2.90 9.16
N SER A 133 -6.57 -2.63 9.09
CA SER A 133 -7.51 -3.49 8.35
C SER A 133 -7.21 -3.58 6.85
N GLN A 134 -6.55 -2.54 6.29
CA GLN A 134 -6.16 -2.50 4.87
C GLN A 134 -4.78 -3.12 4.61
N ARG A 135 -3.99 -3.39 5.65
CA ARG A 135 -2.58 -3.80 5.57
C ARG A 135 -2.36 -4.99 4.63
N HIS A 136 -3.11 -6.07 4.80
CA HIS A 136 -2.95 -7.26 3.96
C HIS A 136 -3.24 -6.97 2.48
N SER A 137 -4.34 -6.26 2.21
CA SER A 137 -4.69 -5.85 0.85
C SER A 137 -3.57 -5.05 0.20
N ILE A 138 -3.01 -4.07 0.92
CA ILE A 138 -1.92 -3.22 0.44
C ILE A 138 -0.66 -4.05 0.17
N LEU A 139 -0.20 -4.83 1.15
CA LEU A 139 1.06 -5.56 1.07
C LEU A 139 1.01 -6.70 0.04
N SER A 140 -0.17 -7.28 -0.20
CA SER A 140 -0.37 -8.30 -1.25
C SER A 140 -0.11 -7.79 -2.67
N HIS A 141 -0.11 -6.46 -2.88
CA HIS A 141 0.19 -5.84 -4.18
C HIS A 141 1.59 -5.21 -4.23
N LEU A 142 2.32 -5.16 -3.11
CA LEU A 142 3.63 -4.50 -3.00
C LEU A 142 4.77 -5.40 -3.54
N PRO A 143 5.39 -5.06 -4.69
CA PRO A 143 6.48 -5.86 -5.25
C PRO A 143 7.69 -5.91 -4.31
N ALA A 144 8.16 -7.12 -3.97
CA ALA A 144 9.31 -7.26 -3.07
C ALA A 144 10.62 -6.71 -3.67
N ALA A 145 10.76 -6.72 -5.00
CA ALA A 145 11.89 -6.14 -5.72
C ALA A 145 12.17 -4.67 -5.37
N MET A 146 11.15 -3.92 -4.95
CA MET A 146 11.29 -2.51 -4.57
C MET A 146 11.98 -2.33 -3.22
N LYS A 147 11.95 -3.35 -2.34
CA LYS A 147 12.47 -3.29 -0.97
C LYS A 147 11.97 -2.06 -0.21
N MET A 148 10.65 -1.89 -0.16
CA MET A 148 10.05 -0.68 0.42
C MET A 148 10.15 -0.68 1.95
N GLY A 149 10.26 -1.86 2.57
CA GLY A 149 10.57 -2.02 3.98
C GLY A 149 11.90 -1.37 4.36
N ASP A 150 12.94 -1.46 3.52
CA ASP A 150 14.23 -0.78 3.76
C ASP A 150 14.04 0.75 3.81
N VAL A 151 13.29 1.32 2.86
CA VAL A 151 13.02 2.77 2.81
C VAL A 151 12.25 3.19 4.06
N LEU A 152 11.24 2.40 4.42
CA LEU A 152 10.36 2.66 5.55
C LEU A 152 10.94 2.21 6.89
N ASN A 153 12.15 1.65 6.97
CA ASN A 153 12.66 1.00 8.19
C ASN A 153 11.63 0.05 8.83
N GLU A 154 10.96 -0.76 8.01
CA GLU A 154 9.88 -1.67 8.40
C GLU A 154 9.98 -2.96 7.58
N GLU A 155 10.89 -3.84 8.00
CA GLU A 155 11.23 -5.08 7.29
C GLU A 155 10.02 -6.02 7.13
N THR A 156 9.02 -5.92 8.02
CA THR A 156 7.82 -6.75 7.95
C THR A 156 6.99 -6.50 6.69
N PHE A 157 7.13 -5.35 6.02
CA PHE A 157 6.37 -5.04 4.80
C PHE A 157 6.84 -5.83 3.59
N ASP A 158 8.11 -6.26 3.59
CA ASP A 158 8.68 -7.08 2.53
C ASP A 158 8.58 -8.59 2.83
N ASP A 159 8.19 -8.96 4.06
CA ASP A 159 8.04 -10.35 4.47
C ASP A 159 6.91 -11.07 3.71
N ARG A 160 7.14 -12.35 3.45
CA ARG A 160 6.26 -13.29 2.77
C ARG A 160 4.96 -13.49 3.53
N THR A 161 5.00 -13.55 4.86
CA THR A 161 3.83 -13.88 5.70
C THR A 161 2.68 -12.89 5.50
N ASN A 162 2.99 -11.59 5.37
CA ASN A 162 1.99 -10.54 5.12
C ASN A 162 1.41 -10.57 3.69
N LYS A 163 2.09 -11.26 2.77
CA LYS A 163 1.74 -11.37 1.34
C LYS A 163 1.10 -12.71 0.99
N MET A 164 1.06 -13.66 1.92
CA MET A 164 0.38 -14.95 1.74
C MET A 164 -1.11 -14.81 2.03
N GLU A 165 -1.96 -15.15 1.07
CA GLU A 165 -3.27 -15.72 1.41
C GLU A 165 -2.99 -17.16 1.85
N GLY A 166 -3.00 -17.40 3.16
CA GLY A 166 -3.04 -18.78 3.63
C GLY A 166 -4.35 -19.44 3.17
N PRO A 167 -4.39 -20.75 2.87
CA PRO A 167 -5.63 -21.47 3.06
C PRO A 167 -6.02 -21.27 4.51
N VAL A 168 -7.13 -20.59 4.78
CA VAL A 168 -7.77 -20.70 6.08
C VAL A 168 -8.16 -22.17 6.19
N SER A 169 -7.34 -22.94 6.88
CA SER A 169 -7.69 -24.17 7.58
C SER A 169 -8.87 -24.96 6.97
N SER A 170 -8.61 -25.76 5.92
CA SER A 170 -9.44 -26.93 5.62
C SER A 170 -8.93 -28.21 6.33
N PHE A 171 -7.99 -28.05 7.26
CA PHE A 171 -7.40 -29.15 8.04
C PHE A 171 -8.06 -29.36 9.42
N LEU A 172 -9.29 -28.83 9.62
CA LEU A 172 -10.13 -29.10 10.78
C LEU A 172 -11.57 -29.42 10.35
N HIS A 173 -11.74 -30.55 9.68
CA HIS A 173 -12.94 -31.36 9.83
C HIS A 173 -12.53 -32.76 10.28
N ARG A 174 -12.73 -32.99 11.58
CA ARG A 174 -13.06 -34.27 12.22
C ARG A 174 -12.04 -35.40 12.09
N ILE A 175 -11.17 -35.47 13.09
CA ILE A 175 -11.06 -36.70 13.89
C ILE A 175 -12.42 -36.89 14.59
N GLU A 176 -13.39 -37.43 13.87
CA GLU A 176 -14.64 -37.96 14.42
C GLU A 176 -15.09 -39.04 13.44
N ASP A 177 -14.44 -40.20 13.53
CA ASP A 177 -14.94 -41.53 13.15
C ASP A 177 -13.99 -42.62 13.70
N ILE A 178 -13.58 -42.45 14.97
CA ILE A 178 -13.23 -43.57 15.85
C ILE A 178 -14.00 -43.32 17.15
N ILE A 179 -15.25 -43.81 17.18
CA ILE A 179 -15.89 -44.62 18.23
C ILE A 179 -17.16 -45.22 17.61
#